data_AF-A0A6G9YYL2-F1
#
_entry.id   AF-A0A6G9YYL2-F1
#
_cell.length_a   1.000
_cell.length_b   1.000
_cell.length_c   1.000
_cell.angle_alpha   90.00
_cell.angle_beta   90.00
_cell.angle_gamma   90.00
#
_symmetry.space_group_name_H-M   'P 1'
#
loop_
_entity.id
_entity.type
_entity.pdbx_description
1 polymer ?
#
loop_
_entity_poly.entity_id
_entity_poly.type
_entity_poly.pdbx_seq_one_letter_code
_entity_poly.pdbx_strand_id
1 'polypeptide(L)'
;MIVVDFWADPDRLRAVAPQFAQLGDDVEAALKKLQQGIASEGPCWGGDKPGQEFQKKYPQGDGPGGTREALAALAKLADTLRATGDKITGSANAAQAQDQHSADQIRRV
;
A
#
# COMPACT_ATOMS: atom_id res chain seq x y z
N MET A 1 29.01 16.84 -20.18
CA MET A 1 28.79 16.88 -18.72
C MET A 1 27.32 17.20 -18.51
N ILE A 2 26.49 16.21 -18.15
CA ILE A 2 25.08 16.47 -17.86
C ILE A 2 25.03 16.96 -16.41
N VAL A 3 24.77 18.25 -16.23
CA VAL A 3 24.40 18.79 -14.92
C VAL A 3 22.99 18.30 -14.67
N VAL A 4 22.83 17.34 -13.76
CA VAL A 4 21.51 16.96 -13.28
C VAL A 4 21.15 18.04 -12.27
N ASP A 5 20.29 18.99 -12.67
CA ASP A 5 19.70 19.92 -11.72
C ASP A 5 18.81 19.09 -10.78
N PHE A 6 19.29 18.86 -9.56
CA PHE A 6 18.51 18.24 -8.51
C PHE A 6 17.57 19.29 -7.94
N TRP A 7 16.37 19.39 -8.53
CA TRP A 7 15.31 20.26 -8.06
C TRP A 7 14.11 19.42 -7.61
N ALA A 8 13.70 19.61 -6.36
CA ALA A 8 12.48 19.06 -5.78
C ALA A 8 11.74 20.19 -5.05
N ASP A 9 10.41 20.14 -5.04
CA ASP A 9 9.56 21.06 -4.28
C ASP A 9 9.07 20.34 -3.00
N PRO A 10 9.71 20.54 -1.83
CA PRO A 10 9.38 19.83 -0.61
C PRO A 10 7.93 20.05 -0.17
N ASP A 11 7.37 21.23 -0.43
CA ASP A 11 6.03 21.58 0.01
C ASP A 11 4.97 20.88 -0.84
N ARG A 12 5.20 20.78 -2.16
CA ARG A 12 4.33 19.95 -3.02
C ARG A 12 4.40 18.48 -2.67
N LEU A 13 5.58 17.95 -2.36
CA LEU A 13 5.73 16.55 -1.94
C LEU A 13 4.95 16.29 -0.64
N ARG A 14 5.06 17.18 0.36
CA ARG A 14 4.27 17.09 1.60
C ARG A 14 2.78 17.23 1.37
N ALA A 15 2.36 18.06 0.41
CA ALA A 15 0.94 18.23 0.12
C ALA A 15 0.31 16.96 -0.49
N VAL A 16 1.08 16.16 -1.23
CA VAL A 16 0.60 14.94 -1.90
C VAL A 16 0.72 13.70 -1.01
N ALA A 17 1.72 13.63 -0.12
CA ALA A 17 1.94 12.46 0.74
C ALA A 17 0.70 11.98 1.53
N PRO A 18 -0.14 12.86 2.12
CA PRO A 18 -1.36 12.44 2.82
C PRO A 18 -2.37 11.70 1.94
N GLN A 19 -2.38 11.98 0.63
CA GLN A 19 -3.30 11.31 -0.31
C GLN A 19 -2.97 9.82 -0.45
N PHE A 20 -1.69 9.46 -0.37
CA PHE A 20 -1.27 8.05 -0.39
C PHE A 20 -1.62 7.32 0.92
N ALA A 21 -1.52 8.01 2.05
CA ALA A 21 -1.98 7.47 3.33
C ALA A 21 -3.49 7.22 3.31
N GLN A 22 -4.28 8.21 2.86
CA GLN A 22 -5.72 8.09 2.71
C GLN A 22 -6.11 6.96 1.76
N LEU A 23 -5.43 6.84 0.61
CA LEU A 23 -5.69 5.76 -0.34
C LEU A 23 -5.38 4.38 0.27
N GLY A 24 -4.33 4.27 1.08
CA GLY A 24 -4.03 3.06 1.84
C GLY A 24 -5.15 2.69 2.82
N ASP A 25 -5.69 3.68 3.54
CA ASP A 25 -6.81 3.49 4.46
C ASP A 25 -8.11 3.10 3.74
N ASP A 26 -8.39 3.69 2.58
CA ASP A 26 -9.55 3.37 1.76
C ASP A 26 -9.47 1.92 1.24
N VAL A 27 -8.28 1.48 0.79
CA VAL A 27 -8.04 0.09 0.36
C VAL A 27 -8.22 -0.88 1.53
N GLU A 28 -7.71 -0.56 2.72
CA GLU A 28 -7.89 -1.40 3.91
C GLU A 28 -9.37 -1.48 4.32
N ALA A 29 -10.10 -0.37 4.28
CA ALA A 29 -11.53 -0.34 4.59
C ALA A 29 -12.34 -1.17 3.59
N ALA A 30 -12.03 -1.08 2.29
CA ALA A 30 -12.64 -1.91 1.26
C ALA A 30 -12.31 -3.39 1.45
N LEU A 31 -11.05 -3.72 1.79
CA LEU A 31 -10.62 -5.09 2.08
C LEU A 31 -11.39 -5.68 3.26
N LYS A 32 -11.56 -4.92 4.36
CA LYS A 32 -12.35 -5.37 5.53
C LYS A 32 -13.80 -5.68 5.16
N LYS A 33 -14.43 -4.84 4.34
CA LYS A 33 -15.80 -5.08 3.84
C LYS A 33 -15.86 -6.35 2.98
N LEU A 34 -14.88 -6.54 2.09
CA LEU A 34 -14.79 -7.74 1.26
C LEU A 34 -14.61 -9.01 2.11
N GLN A 35 -13.72 -8.98 3.10
CA GLN A 35 -13.49 -10.10 4.03
C GLN A 35 -14.75 -10.46 4.81
N GLN A 36 -15.48 -9.45 5.30
CA GLN A 36 -16.75 -9.65 6.00
C GLN A 36 -17.81 -10.26 5.07
N GLY A 37 -17.91 -9.79 3.83
CA GLY A 37 -18.81 -10.35 2.82
C GLY A 37 -18.52 -11.83 2.55
N ILE A 38 -17.25 -12.16 2.24
CA ILE A 38 -16.83 -13.54 2.00
C ILE A 38 -17.09 -14.43 3.22
N ALA A 39 -16.79 -13.94 4.42
CA ALA A 39 -17.04 -14.70 5.65
C ALA A 39 -18.53 -14.93 5.91
N SER A 40 -19.41 -14.01 5.49
CA SER A 40 -20.86 -14.12 5.65
C SER A 40 -21.51 -15.14 4.71
N GLU A 41 -20.93 -15.37 3.54
CA GLU A 41 -21.43 -16.36 2.58
C GLU A 41 -21.17 -17.80 3.03
N GLY A 42 -20.10 -18.03 3.79
CA GLY A 42 -19.67 -19.36 4.19
C GLY A 42 -19.21 -20.23 3.01
N PRO A 43 -19.03 -21.55 3.21
CA PRO A 43 -18.57 -22.44 2.16
C PRO A 43 -19.62 -22.62 1.05
N CYS A 44 -19.29 -22.24 -0.20
CA CYS A 44 -20.25 -22.31 -1.32
C CYS A 44 -20.53 -23.74 -1.81
N TRP A 45 -19.69 -24.72 -1.45
CA TRP A 45 -19.80 -26.10 -1.98
C TRP A 45 -20.72 -27.00 -1.16
N GLY A 46 -21.19 -26.58 0.01
CA GLY A 46 -21.94 -27.43 0.93
C GLY A 46 -21.06 -28.46 1.65
N GLY A 47 -21.56 -29.00 2.76
CA GLY A 47 -20.81 -29.97 3.59
C GLY A 47 -20.97 -31.43 3.17
N ASP A 48 -21.71 -31.70 2.09
CA ASP A 48 -21.99 -33.04 1.60
C ASP A 48 -20.79 -33.63 0.83
N LYS A 49 -20.87 -34.92 0.51
CA LYS A 49 -19.77 -35.65 -0.13
C LYS A 49 -19.36 -35.03 -1.49
N PRO A 50 -20.30 -34.64 -2.38
CA PRO A 50 -19.97 -33.84 -3.57
C PRO A 50 -19.25 -32.54 -3.23
N GLY A 51 -19.77 -31.74 -2.29
CA GLY A 51 -19.16 -30.46 -1.90
C GLY A 51 -17.72 -30.60 -1.42
N GLN A 52 -17.45 -31.61 -0.61
CA GLN A 52 -16.10 -31.92 -0.13
C GLN A 52 -15.15 -32.34 -1.26
N GLU A 53 -15.61 -33.11 -2.25
CA GLU A 53 -14.78 -33.46 -3.41
C GLU A 53 -14.50 -32.26 -4.32
N PHE A 54 -15.45 -31.34 -4.48
CA PHE A 54 -15.24 -30.09 -5.20
C PHE A 54 -14.21 -29.20 -4.51
N GLN A 55 -14.28 -29.06 -3.18
CA GLN A 55 -13.35 -28.25 -2.41
C GLN A 55 -11.88 -28.69 -2.54
N LYS A 56 -11.62 -29.98 -2.76
CA LYS A 56 -10.25 -30.47 -3.00
C LYS A 56 -9.62 -29.92 -4.27
N LYS A 57 -10.42 -29.69 -5.32
CA LYS A 57 -9.97 -29.15 -6.62
C LYS A 57 -10.14 -27.64 -6.73
N TYR A 58 -11.12 -27.08 -6.00
CA TYR A 58 -11.45 -25.66 -5.96
C TYR A 58 -11.51 -25.19 -4.50
N PRO A 59 -10.34 -25.03 -3.86
CA PRO A 59 -10.27 -24.65 -2.46
C PRO A 59 -10.87 -23.27 -2.22
N GLN A 60 -11.71 -23.19 -1.19
CA GLN A 60 -12.25 -21.94 -0.67
C GLN A 60 -11.43 -21.52 0.56
N GLY A 61 -11.14 -20.23 0.71
CA GLY A 61 -10.41 -19.70 1.86
C GLY A 61 -8.89 -19.82 1.74
N ASP A 62 -8.27 -20.48 2.73
CA ASP A 62 -6.85 -20.28 3.09
C ASP A 62 -5.82 -21.08 2.28
N GLY A 63 -6.26 -22.00 1.42
CA GLY A 63 -5.38 -22.84 0.61
C GLY A 63 -4.86 -22.14 -0.66
N PRO A 64 -3.80 -22.70 -1.29
CA PRO A 64 -3.32 -22.24 -2.60
C PRO A 64 -4.45 -22.25 -3.64
N GLY A 65 -4.59 -21.16 -4.40
CA GLY A 65 -5.67 -20.99 -5.38
C GLY A 65 -7.04 -20.58 -4.79
N GLY A 66 -7.12 -20.38 -3.47
CA GLY A 66 -8.28 -19.77 -2.80
C GLY A 66 -8.25 -18.24 -2.79
N THR A 67 -9.18 -17.63 -2.08
CA THR A 67 -9.30 -16.16 -1.97
C THR A 67 -8.20 -15.52 -1.12
N ARG A 68 -7.49 -16.30 -0.29
CA ARG A 68 -6.48 -15.78 0.63
C ARG A 68 -5.36 -15.01 -0.06
N GLU A 69 -4.85 -15.52 -1.18
CA GLU A 69 -3.76 -14.86 -1.90
C GLU A 69 -4.17 -13.48 -2.41
N ALA A 70 -5.39 -13.36 -2.95
CA ALA A 70 -5.94 -12.10 -3.40
C ALA A 70 -6.15 -11.11 -2.23
N LEU A 71 -6.71 -11.59 -1.10
CA LEU A 71 -6.90 -10.77 0.10
C LEU A 71 -5.56 -10.30 0.69
N ALA A 72 -4.54 -11.15 0.70
CA ALA A 72 -3.19 -10.81 1.15
C ALA A 72 -2.51 -9.79 0.22
N ALA A 73 -2.71 -9.92 -1.10
CA ALA A 73 -2.20 -8.95 -2.07
C ALA A 73 -2.82 -7.56 -1.88
N LEU A 74 -4.13 -7.49 -1.59
CA LEU A 74 -4.82 -6.23 -1.27
C LEU A 74 -4.33 -5.61 0.05
N ALA A 75 -4.07 -6.42 1.08
CA ALA A 75 -3.48 -5.94 2.33
C ALA A 75 -2.09 -5.32 2.07
N LYS A 76 -1.25 -6.02 1.32
CA LYS A 76 0.07 -5.53 0.93
C LYS A 76 0.00 -4.26 0.09
N LEU A 77 -1.03 -4.11 -0.74
CA LEU A 77 -1.26 -2.89 -1.51
C LEU A 77 -1.53 -1.69 -0.58
N ALA A 78 -2.41 -1.85 0.42
CA ALA A 78 -2.66 -0.81 1.41
C ALA A 78 -1.37 -0.37 2.13
N ASP A 79 -0.57 -1.34 2.57
CA ASP A 79 0.71 -1.06 3.23
C ASP A 79 1.71 -0.35 2.30
N THR A 80 1.76 -0.78 1.03
CA THR A 80 2.65 -0.17 0.02
C THR A 80 2.27 1.29 -0.26
N LEU A 81 0.97 1.60 -0.27
CA LEU A 81 0.48 2.96 -0.44
C LEU A 81 0.89 3.86 0.72
N ARG A 82 0.70 3.42 1.97
CA ARG A 82 1.15 4.17 3.16
C ARG A 82 2.65 4.40 3.15
N ALA A 83 3.42 3.33 2.91
CA ALA A 83 4.87 3.41 2.81
C ALA A 83 5.35 4.34 1.69
N THR A 84 4.55 4.51 0.63
CA THR A 84 4.84 5.46 -0.45
C THR A 84 4.65 6.90 0.03
N GLY A 85 3.58 7.20 0.76
CA GLY A 85 3.38 8.50 1.42
C GLY A 85 4.52 8.85 2.39
N ASP A 86 4.96 7.88 3.19
CA ASP A 86 6.10 8.05 4.11
C ASP A 86 7.39 8.37 3.36
N LYS A 87 7.67 7.64 2.26
CA LYS A 87 8.84 7.88 1.41
C LYS A 87 8.82 9.26 0.77
N ILE A 88 7.66 9.71 0.28
CA ILE A 88 7.49 11.05 -0.30
C ILE A 88 7.80 12.12 0.75
N THR A 89 7.30 11.95 1.97
CA THR A 89 7.60 12.84 3.11
C THR A 89 9.09 12.82 3.45
N GLY A 90 9.71 11.65 3.48
CA GLY A 90 11.14 11.48 3.68
C GLY A 90 11.97 12.20 2.63
N SER A 91 11.60 12.09 1.34
CA SER A 91 12.24 12.80 0.23
C SER A 91 12.12 14.33 0.38
N ALA A 92 10.95 14.84 0.78
CA ALA A 92 10.77 16.27 1.03
C ALA A 92 11.70 16.78 2.15
N ASN A 93 11.81 16.03 3.24
CA ASN A 93 12.68 16.38 4.36
C ASN A 93 14.16 16.34 3.96
N ALA A 94 14.57 15.35 3.17
CA ALA A 94 15.94 15.25 2.68
C ALA A 94 16.31 16.41 1.75
N ALA A 95 15.42 16.78 0.83
CA ALA A 95 15.63 17.91 -0.07
C ALA A 95 15.76 19.24 0.71
N GLN A 96 14.84 19.50 1.65
CA GLN A 96 14.91 20.72 2.45
C GLN A 96 16.15 20.78 3.35
N ALA A 97 16.58 19.66 3.93
CA ALA A 97 17.79 19.60 4.75
C ALA A 97 19.05 19.90 3.93
N GLN A 98 19.11 19.39 2.70
CA GLN A 98 20.21 19.66 1.78
C GLN A 98 20.27 21.15 1.41
N ASP A 99 19.13 21.77 1.08
CA ASP A 99 19.06 23.20 0.76
C ASP A 99 19.52 24.08 1.93
N GLN A 100 19.07 23.76 3.14
CA GLN A 100 19.49 24.47 4.36
C GLN A 100 20.99 24.33 4.61
N HIS A 101 21.53 23.12 4.44
CA HIS A 101 22.96 22.87 4.60
C HIS A 101 23.80 23.68 3.60
N SER A 102 23.39 23.72 2.33
CA SER A 102 24.05 24.52 1.30
C SER A 102 23.95 26.02 1.59
N ALA A 103 22.79 26.52 2.02
CA ALA A 103 22.60 27.93 2.38
C ALA A 103 23.49 28.36 3.57
N ASP A 104 23.63 27.50 4.59
CA ASP A 104 24.48 27.77 5.74
C ASP A 104 25.97 27.80 5.40
N GLN A 105 26.42 26.96 4.46
CA GLN A 105 27.79 27.00 3.96
C GLN A 105 28.08 28.30 3.22
N ILE A 106 27.15 28.75 2.37
CA ILE A 106 27.28 30.02 1.63
C ILE A 106 27.27 31.22 2.59
N ARG A 107 26.48 31.20 3.66
CA ARG A 107 26.45 32.30 4.64
C ARG A 107 27.76 32.45 5.43
N ARG A 108 28.60 31.41 5.46
CA ARG A 108 29.87 31.38 6.22
C ARG A 108 31.09 31.79 5.41
N VAL A 109 30.96 32.02 4.10
CA VAL A 109 32.01 32.53 3.21
C VAL A 109 31.85 34.03 2.98
#